data_AF-A0A1W6ZLA7-F1
#
_entry.id   AF-A0A1W6ZLA7-F1
#
_cell.length_a   1.000
_cell.length_b   1.000
_cell.length_c   1.000
_cell.angle_alpha   90.00
_cell.angle_beta   90.00
_cell.angle_gamma   90.00
#
_symmetry.space_group_name_H-M   'P 1'
#
loop_
_entity.id
_entity.type
_entity.pdbx_description
1 polymer ?
#
loop_
_entity_poly.entity_id
_entity_poly.type
_entity_poly.pdbx_seq_one_letter_code
_entity_poly.pdbx_strand_id
1 'polypeptide(L)'
;MYDLNDAQPQMAPMGELIPDGTFAKVKMTIRPGGVNGSTPMDAGLLKASQSSDARMLDCEFTVVSGPYVRRKFWQNFTVAGGKLDEKGQSKGWNISKSAFRAMVDSALGLDPKDESPAAKQKRMIQGLKQLDGIVFAARIMIEPASNPQYKDQNKLANVVLPGEPQYAAVMRGENVQPDPVNAKPRKSAEPATQAPAWGSSATPSPAPAGVPWANQGETKPPQGAVPAPGPAWLNG
;
A
#
# COMPACT_ATOMS: atom_id res chain seq x y z
N MET A 1 17.91 -34.41 -18.48
CA MET A 1 16.84 -35.20 -17.84
C MET A 1 16.71 -34.67 -16.42
N TYR A 2 15.52 -34.28 -15.98
CA TYR A 2 15.29 -33.92 -14.57
C TYR A 2 14.96 -35.21 -13.84
N ASP A 3 15.84 -35.62 -12.92
CA ASP A 3 15.61 -36.74 -12.01
C ASP A 3 14.76 -36.23 -10.84
N LEU A 4 13.63 -36.88 -10.59
CA LEU A 4 12.65 -36.50 -9.55
C LEU A 4 12.50 -37.59 -8.48
N ASN A 5 13.36 -38.62 -8.49
CA ASN A 5 13.27 -39.75 -7.56
C ASN A 5 13.66 -39.38 -6.12
N ASP A 6 14.34 -38.25 -5.91
CA ASP A 6 14.66 -37.66 -4.61
C ASP A 6 13.58 -36.67 -4.12
N ALA A 7 12.55 -36.41 -4.93
CA ALA A 7 11.49 -35.49 -4.57
C ALA A 7 10.65 -36.04 -3.42
N GLN A 8 10.45 -35.21 -2.40
CA GLN A 8 9.50 -35.50 -1.34
C GLN A 8 8.07 -35.61 -1.92
N PRO A 9 7.22 -36.50 -1.38
CA PRO A 9 5.81 -36.56 -1.74
C PRO A 9 5.15 -35.19 -1.66
N GLN A 10 4.24 -34.92 -2.60
CA GLN A 10 3.47 -33.67 -2.62
C GLN A 10 2.79 -33.47 -1.26
N MET A 11 3.13 -32.37 -0.59
CA MET A 11 2.47 -32.00 0.66
C MET A 11 0.98 -31.80 0.38
N ALA A 12 0.13 -32.44 1.18
CA ALA A 12 -1.31 -32.27 1.09
C ALA A 12 -1.68 -30.76 1.16
N PRO A 13 -2.75 -30.32 0.50
CA PRO A 13 -3.21 -28.94 0.60
C PRO A 13 -3.32 -28.57 2.09
N MET A 14 -2.68 -27.47 2.51
CA MET A 14 -2.81 -26.94 3.88
C MET A 14 -4.25 -26.44 4.07
N GLY A 15 -5.14 -27.36 4.44
CA GLY A 15 -6.56 -27.31 4.09
C GLY A 15 -7.49 -26.52 4.99
N GLU A 16 -7.04 -25.99 6.12
CA GLU A 16 -7.94 -25.32 7.08
C GLU A 16 -7.43 -23.94 7.46
N LEU A 17 -8.27 -22.90 7.43
CA LEU A 17 -7.87 -21.58 7.89
C LEU A 17 -7.35 -21.63 9.33
N ILE A 18 -6.35 -20.80 9.63
CA ILE A 18 -5.98 -20.51 11.02
C ILE A 18 -7.23 -19.91 11.69
N PRO A 19 -7.64 -20.39 12.89
CA PRO A 19 -8.85 -19.88 13.54
C PRO A 19 -8.83 -18.37 13.73
N ASP A 20 -10.00 -17.75 13.62
CA ASP A 20 -10.15 -16.32 13.79
C ASP A 20 -9.68 -15.87 15.18
N GLY A 21 -8.92 -14.78 15.23
CA GLY A 21 -8.40 -14.27 16.49
C GLY A 21 -7.14 -14.94 17.02
N THR A 22 -6.54 -15.85 16.26
CA THR A 22 -5.33 -16.55 16.69
C THR A 22 -4.17 -15.57 16.89
N PHE A 23 -3.55 -15.62 18.06
CA PHE A 23 -2.29 -14.95 18.33
C PHE A 23 -1.11 -15.84 17.94
N ALA A 24 -0.16 -15.31 17.16
CA ALA A 24 0.97 -16.07 16.67
C ALA A 24 2.22 -15.21 16.48
N LYS A 25 3.38 -15.80 16.74
CA LYS A 25 4.66 -15.23 16.29
C LYS A 25 4.81 -15.54 14.81
N VAL A 26 4.98 -14.52 13.98
CA VAL A 26 5.04 -14.66 12.52
C VAL A 26 6.32 -14.04 11.97
N LYS A 27 6.85 -14.63 10.92
CA LYS A 27 7.91 -14.05 10.08
C LYS A 27 7.28 -13.50 8.80
N MET A 28 7.60 -12.26 8.45
CA MET A 28 7.25 -11.71 7.14
C MET A 28 8.30 -12.10 6.10
N THR A 29 7.86 -12.41 4.88
CA THR A 29 8.70 -12.55 3.70
C THR A 29 8.09 -11.75 2.56
N ILE A 30 8.87 -10.87 1.95
CA ILE A 30 8.42 -10.02 0.85
C ILE A 30 8.64 -10.76 -0.47
N ARG A 31 7.56 -10.99 -1.20
CA ARG A 31 7.59 -11.62 -2.52
C ARG A 31 7.88 -10.55 -3.58
N PRO A 32 8.93 -10.70 -4.41
CA PRO A 32 9.23 -9.74 -5.47
C PRO A 32 8.06 -9.59 -6.44
N GLY A 33 7.66 -8.35 -6.72
CA GLY A 33 6.58 -8.03 -7.65
C GLY A 33 7.04 -7.51 -9.03
N GLY A 34 8.34 -7.29 -9.22
CA GLY A 34 8.93 -6.86 -10.50
C GLY A 34 8.95 -5.35 -10.75
N VAL A 35 8.37 -4.53 -9.85
CA VAL A 35 8.35 -3.07 -9.97
C VAL A 35 9.30 -2.45 -8.96
N ASN A 36 10.07 -1.44 -9.38
CA ASN A 36 10.99 -0.74 -8.48
C ASN A 36 10.25 0.09 -7.43
N GLY A 37 10.76 0.05 -6.20
CA GLY A 37 10.38 0.98 -5.14
C GLY A 37 11.11 2.32 -5.22
N SER A 38 10.99 3.12 -4.16
CA SER A 38 11.53 4.48 -4.11
C SER A 38 13.04 4.54 -3.87
N THR A 39 13.64 3.45 -3.41
CA THR A 39 15.07 3.36 -3.09
C THR A 39 15.73 2.27 -3.94
N PRO A 40 17.05 2.34 -4.19
CA PRO A 40 17.77 1.26 -4.89
C PRO A 40 17.63 -0.11 -4.20
N MET A 41 17.47 -0.13 -2.87
CA MET A 41 17.26 -1.33 -2.08
C MET A 41 15.92 -2.02 -2.40
N ASP A 42 14.95 -1.27 -2.91
CA ASP A 42 13.61 -1.76 -3.23
C ASP A 42 13.44 -2.06 -4.74
N ALA A 43 14.54 -2.23 -5.48
CA ALA A 43 14.51 -2.62 -6.89
C ALA A 43 13.78 -3.96 -7.08
N GLY A 44 12.85 -4.00 -8.04
CA GLY A 44 12.00 -5.17 -8.33
C GLY A 44 11.08 -5.64 -7.20
N LEU A 45 11.00 -4.90 -6.09
CA LEU A 45 10.32 -5.35 -4.88
C LEU A 45 8.80 -5.26 -4.98
N LEU A 46 8.28 -4.19 -5.57
CA LEU A 46 6.86 -3.85 -5.54
C LEU A 46 6.06 -4.61 -6.60
N LYS A 47 4.78 -4.82 -6.30
CA LYS A 47 3.77 -5.38 -7.20
C LYS A 47 2.83 -4.28 -7.66
N ALA A 48 2.63 -4.15 -8.97
CA ALA A 48 1.62 -3.25 -9.52
C ALA A 48 0.20 -3.80 -9.30
N SER A 49 -0.74 -2.89 -8.99
CA SER A 49 -2.17 -3.18 -9.07
C SER A 49 -2.58 -3.45 -10.51
N GLN A 50 -3.61 -4.29 -10.69
CA GLN A 50 -4.15 -4.62 -12.01
C GLN A 50 -5.20 -3.61 -12.49
N SER A 51 -5.76 -2.81 -11.58
CA SER A 51 -6.91 -1.94 -11.85
C SER A 51 -6.70 -0.48 -11.41
N SER A 52 -5.51 -0.15 -10.89
CA SER A 52 -5.18 1.21 -10.43
C SER A 52 -3.69 1.48 -10.53
N ASP A 53 -3.29 2.72 -10.24
CA ASP A 53 -1.90 3.16 -10.15
C ASP A 53 -1.19 2.71 -8.86
N ALA A 54 -1.89 1.99 -7.97
CA ALA A 54 -1.35 1.56 -6.69
C ALA A 54 -0.19 0.57 -6.86
N ARG A 55 0.90 0.79 -6.11
CA ARG A 55 2.02 -0.14 -5.95
C ARG A 55 2.02 -0.71 -4.55
N MET A 56 2.25 -2.00 -4.42
CA MET A 56 2.08 -2.74 -3.18
C MET A 56 3.32 -3.57 -2.84
N LEU A 57 3.55 -3.81 -1.55
CA LEU A 57 4.33 -4.97 -1.10
C LEU A 57 3.41 -6.19 -1.05
N ASP A 58 3.85 -7.29 -1.65
CA ASP A 58 3.19 -8.59 -1.55
C ASP A 58 3.87 -9.41 -0.45
N CYS A 59 3.26 -9.44 0.74
CA CYS A 59 3.85 -10.06 1.92
C CYS A 59 3.26 -11.44 2.18
N GLU A 60 4.14 -12.42 2.36
CA GLU A 60 3.85 -13.71 2.97
C GLU A 60 4.16 -13.65 4.47
N PHE A 61 3.27 -14.18 5.29
CA PHE A 61 3.46 -14.34 6.72
C PHE A 61 3.48 -15.82 7.05
N THR A 62 4.56 -16.29 7.66
CA THR A 62 4.70 -17.67 8.13
C THR A 62 4.68 -17.69 9.65
N VAL A 63 3.80 -18.49 10.26
CA VAL A 63 3.82 -18.73 11.70
C VAL A 63 5.09 -19.50 12.06
N VAL A 64 5.87 -19.01 13.03
CA VAL A 64 7.19 -19.58 13.38
C VAL A 64 7.19 -20.43 14.65
N SER A 65 6.14 -20.36 15.46
CA SER A 65 6.01 -21.15 16.70
C SER A 65 4.55 -21.39 17.05
N GLY A 66 4.31 -22.31 18.00
CA GLY A 66 2.97 -22.65 18.47
C GLY A 66 2.23 -23.65 17.57
N PRO A 67 0.93 -23.87 17.80
CA PRO A 67 0.16 -24.96 17.19
C PRO A 67 0.01 -24.84 15.66
N TYR A 68 0.16 -23.63 15.12
CA TYR A 68 0.03 -23.35 13.69
C TYR A 68 1.38 -23.12 12.99
N VAL A 69 2.48 -23.61 13.56
CA VAL A 69 3.82 -23.43 12.97
C VAL A 69 3.86 -23.87 11.49
N ARG A 70 4.59 -23.11 10.66
CA ARG A 70 4.69 -23.26 9.20
C ARG A 70 3.41 -22.93 8.42
N ARG A 71 2.30 -22.63 9.07
CA ARG A 71 1.11 -22.10 8.39
C ARG A 71 1.41 -20.73 7.80
N LYS A 72 0.88 -20.48 6.60
CA LYS A 72 1.13 -19.27 5.82
C LYS A 72 -0.16 -18.53 5.51
N PHE A 73 -0.07 -17.21 5.46
CA PHE A 73 -1.10 -16.34 4.90
C PHE A 73 -0.45 -15.15 4.18
N TRP A 74 -1.21 -14.46 3.34
CA TRP A 74 -0.68 -13.40 2.47
C TRP A 74 -1.49 -12.13 2.57
N GLN A 75 -0.81 -10.98 2.53
CA GLN A 75 -1.43 -9.66 2.54
C GLN A 75 -0.62 -8.67 1.72
N ASN A 76 -1.33 -7.85 0.95
CA ASN A 76 -0.73 -6.75 0.22
C ASN A 76 -0.79 -5.47 1.06
N PHE A 77 0.26 -4.67 1.02
CA PHE A 77 0.33 -3.34 1.63
C PHE A 77 0.58 -2.30 0.56
N THR A 78 -0.33 -1.36 0.38
CA THR A 78 -0.13 -0.24 -0.56
C THR A 78 0.99 0.67 -0.06
N VAL A 79 1.99 0.94 -0.90
CA VAL A 79 3.13 1.82 -0.57
C VAL A 79 3.25 3.06 -1.44
N ALA A 80 2.56 3.08 -2.58
CA ALA A 80 2.43 4.26 -3.43
C ALA A 80 1.14 4.19 -4.26
N GLY A 81 0.71 5.33 -4.82
CA GLY A 81 -0.48 5.46 -5.66
C GLY A 81 -1.80 5.22 -4.92
N GLY A 82 -2.88 5.01 -5.67
CA GLY A 82 -4.21 4.79 -5.14
C GLY A 82 -4.87 6.08 -4.63
N LYS A 83 -5.87 5.93 -3.76
CA LYS A 83 -6.66 7.08 -3.27
C LYS A 83 -5.80 8.02 -2.44
N LEU A 84 -5.82 9.30 -2.81
CA LEU A 84 -5.13 10.37 -2.08
C LEU A 84 -6.03 10.97 -0.99
N ASP A 85 -5.41 11.52 0.05
CA ASP A 85 -6.06 12.40 1.04
C ASP A 85 -6.05 13.87 0.58
N GLU A 86 -6.60 14.75 1.42
CA GLU A 86 -6.68 16.20 1.17
C GLU A 86 -5.31 16.86 0.99
N LYS A 87 -4.24 16.22 1.47
CA LYS A 87 -2.85 16.69 1.36
C LYS A 87 -2.11 16.06 0.19
N GLY A 88 -2.82 15.32 -0.68
CA GLY A 88 -2.24 14.62 -1.83
C GLY A 88 -1.43 13.38 -1.46
N GLN A 89 -1.54 12.86 -0.22
CA GLN A 89 -0.81 11.66 0.20
C GLN A 89 -1.65 10.41 0.01
N SER A 90 -1.02 9.29 -0.37
CA SER A 90 -1.73 8.01 -0.50
C SER A 90 -2.28 7.55 0.86
N LYS A 91 -3.61 7.38 0.93
CA LYS A 91 -4.30 6.84 2.12
C LYS A 91 -3.83 5.42 2.43
N GLY A 92 -3.68 4.61 1.40
CA GLY A 92 -3.18 3.23 1.53
C GLY A 92 -1.75 3.21 2.09
N TRP A 93 -0.89 4.13 1.64
CA TRP A 93 0.44 4.26 2.20
C TRP A 93 0.45 4.68 3.66
N ASN A 94 -0.43 5.60 4.07
CA ASN A 94 -0.55 6.01 5.46
C ASN A 94 -0.95 4.85 6.39
N ILE A 95 -1.86 3.97 5.93
CA ILE A 95 -2.23 2.75 6.66
C ILE A 95 -1.07 1.74 6.70
N SER A 96 -0.38 1.52 5.59
CA SER A 96 0.76 0.59 5.57
C SER A 96 1.91 1.07 6.44
N LYS A 97 2.19 2.38 6.49
CA LYS A 97 3.22 2.97 7.37
C LYS A 97 2.96 2.67 8.84
N SER A 98 1.71 2.80 9.31
CA SER A 98 1.38 2.50 10.70
C SER A 98 1.54 1.01 11.01
N ALA A 99 1.15 0.13 10.08
CA ALA A 99 1.36 -1.30 10.21
C ALA A 99 2.87 -1.65 10.27
N PHE A 100 3.70 -1.06 9.41
CA PHE A 100 5.15 -1.32 9.41
C PHE A 100 5.83 -0.79 10.67
N ARG A 101 5.46 0.39 11.17
CA ARG A 101 5.91 0.88 12.48
C ARG A 101 5.55 -0.11 13.58
N ALA A 102 4.31 -0.60 13.59
CA ALA A 102 3.86 -1.57 14.59
C ALA A 102 4.65 -2.89 14.51
N MET A 103 4.95 -3.39 13.31
CA MET A 103 5.80 -4.58 13.11
C MET A 103 7.21 -4.36 13.69
N VAL A 104 7.81 -3.20 13.45
CA VAL A 104 9.12 -2.83 14.01
C VAL A 104 9.06 -2.71 15.53
N ASP A 105 8.04 -2.03 16.07
CA ASP A 105 7.84 -1.89 17.51
C ASP A 105 7.67 -3.24 18.20
N SER A 106 6.87 -4.14 17.62
CA SER A 106 6.66 -5.50 18.11
C SER A 106 7.93 -6.36 17.99
N ALA A 107 8.66 -6.28 16.88
CA ALA A 107 9.89 -7.06 16.69
C ALA A 107 11.03 -6.64 17.65
N LEU A 108 11.13 -5.33 17.91
CA LEU A 108 12.22 -4.74 18.71
C LEU A 108 11.84 -4.47 20.17
N GLY A 109 10.60 -4.77 20.58
CA GLY A 109 10.13 -4.52 21.94
C GLY A 109 10.02 -3.04 22.29
N LEU A 110 9.72 -2.18 21.31
CA LEU A 110 9.61 -0.74 21.54
C LEU A 110 8.23 -0.36 22.06
N ASP A 111 8.19 0.54 23.04
CA ASP A 111 6.95 1.20 23.43
C ASP A 111 6.48 2.08 22.23
N PRO A 112 5.28 1.86 21.68
CA PRO A 112 4.75 2.69 20.61
C PRO A 112 4.62 4.17 21.00
N LYS A 113 4.58 4.51 22.29
CA LYS A 113 4.51 5.88 22.82
C LYS A 113 5.88 6.51 23.07
N ASP A 114 6.97 5.74 22.99
CA ASP A 114 8.33 6.27 23.15
C ASP A 114 8.75 7.04 21.90
N GLU A 115 8.82 8.37 22.03
CA GLU A 115 9.23 9.31 20.98
C GLU A 115 10.66 9.83 21.16
N SER A 116 11.46 9.15 22.00
CA SER A 116 12.88 9.46 22.19
C SER A 116 13.66 9.34 20.87
N PRO A 117 14.78 10.08 20.71
CA PRO A 117 15.64 9.95 19.55
C PRO A 117 16.11 8.52 19.29
N ALA A 118 16.37 7.75 20.35
CA ALA A 118 16.79 6.36 20.26
C ALA A 118 15.69 5.45 19.67
N ALA A 119 14.44 5.59 20.13
CA ALA A 119 13.33 4.83 19.58
C ALA A 119 13.00 5.23 18.14
N LYS A 120 13.06 6.53 17.83
CA LYS A 120 12.91 7.04 16.46
C LYS A 120 13.96 6.46 15.52
N GLN A 121 15.22 6.43 15.93
CA GLN A 121 16.30 5.88 15.13
C GLN A 121 16.08 4.40 14.80
N LYS A 122 15.60 3.59 15.75
CA LYS A 122 15.27 2.17 15.53
C LYS A 122 14.12 1.95 14.53
N ARG A 123 13.26 2.96 14.32
CA ARG A 123 12.16 2.94 13.34
C ARG A 123 12.57 3.44 11.96
N MET A 124 13.77 4.01 11.81
CA MET A 124 14.26 4.49 10.52
C MET A 124 14.80 3.32 9.69
N ILE A 125 14.05 2.96 8.65
CA ILE A 125 14.47 1.98 7.65
C ILE A 125 14.98 2.67 6.38
N GLN A 126 16.02 2.13 5.77
CA GLN A 126 16.64 2.64 4.54
C GLN A 126 15.89 2.24 3.26
N GLY A 127 15.03 1.23 3.37
CA GLY A 127 14.22 0.68 2.28
C GLY A 127 13.23 -0.33 2.83
N LEU A 128 12.15 -0.59 2.08
CA LEU A 128 11.10 -1.54 2.44
C LEU A 128 11.64 -2.97 2.54
N LYS A 129 12.67 -3.32 1.76
CA LYS A 129 13.33 -4.64 1.82
C LYS A 129 13.89 -4.98 3.22
N GLN A 130 14.19 -4.00 4.06
CA GLN A 130 14.65 -4.27 5.44
C GLN A 130 13.57 -4.92 6.33
N LEU A 131 12.30 -4.84 5.94
CA LEU A 131 11.23 -5.54 6.63
C LEU A 131 11.18 -7.03 6.27
N ASP A 132 11.90 -7.46 5.22
CA ASP A 132 11.95 -8.86 4.84
C ASP A 132 12.65 -9.69 5.92
N GLY A 133 11.99 -10.74 6.39
CA GLY A 133 12.47 -11.57 7.50
C GLY A 133 12.13 -11.06 8.89
N ILE A 134 11.47 -9.90 9.04
CA ILE A 134 11.06 -9.40 10.36
C ILE A 134 10.14 -10.40 11.07
N VAL A 135 10.37 -10.61 12.37
CA VAL A 135 9.59 -11.52 13.21
C VAL A 135 8.90 -10.73 14.30
N PHE A 136 7.58 -10.85 14.40
CA PHE A 136 6.75 -10.07 15.32
C PHE A 136 5.54 -10.87 15.82
N ALA A 137 4.87 -10.37 16.86
CA ALA A 137 3.64 -10.94 17.38
C ALA A 137 2.42 -10.40 16.61
N ALA A 138 1.55 -11.28 16.12
CA ALA A 138 0.40 -10.94 15.29
C ALA A 138 -0.89 -11.54 15.85
N ARG A 139 -2.01 -10.84 15.66
CA ARG A 139 -3.35 -11.42 15.71
C ARG A 139 -3.81 -11.67 14.28
N ILE A 140 -4.15 -12.92 13.99
CA ILE A 140 -4.60 -13.39 12.68
C ILE A 140 -6.12 -13.43 12.69
N MET A 141 -6.75 -12.93 11.64
CA MET A 141 -8.20 -13.00 11.45
C MET A 141 -8.56 -13.84 10.24
N ILE A 142 -9.83 -14.22 10.18
CA ILE A 142 -10.47 -14.68 8.94
C ILE A 142 -11.15 -13.49 8.29
N GLU A 143 -10.73 -13.16 7.07
CA GLU A 143 -11.39 -12.20 6.20
C GLU A 143 -12.39 -12.93 5.30
N PRO A 144 -13.70 -12.66 5.44
CA PRO A 144 -14.69 -13.25 4.56
C PRO A 144 -14.47 -12.79 3.12
N ALA A 145 -14.67 -13.70 2.16
CA ALA A 145 -14.62 -13.34 0.76
C ALA A 145 -15.72 -12.32 0.41
N SER A 146 -15.35 -11.25 -0.30
CA SER A 146 -16.31 -10.27 -0.82
C SER A 146 -17.14 -10.80 -2.00
N ASN A 147 -16.67 -11.85 -2.66
CA ASN A 147 -17.34 -12.51 -3.77
C ASN A 147 -17.46 -14.01 -3.43
N PRO A 148 -18.67 -14.60 -3.47
CA PRO A 148 -18.94 -16.00 -3.12
C PRO A 148 -18.10 -17.03 -3.90
N GLN A 149 -17.53 -16.65 -5.05
CA GLN A 149 -16.68 -17.51 -5.85
C GLN A 149 -15.30 -17.76 -5.20
N TYR A 150 -14.88 -16.91 -4.27
CA TYR A 150 -13.62 -17.04 -3.56
C TYR A 150 -13.85 -17.56 -2.14
N LYS A 151 -12.84 -18.23 -1.59
CA LYS A 151 -12.83 -18.69 -0.21
C LYS A 151 -12.35 -17.57 0.72
N ASP A 152 -12.78 -17.66 1.97
CA ASP A 152 -12.27 -16.83 3.06
C ASP A 152 -10.75 -16.99 3.18
N GLN A 153 -10.08 -15.97 3.71
CA GLN A 153 -8.62 -15.92 3.79
C GLN A 153 -8.15 -15.49 5.16
N ASN A 154 -7.02 -16.04 5.61
CA ASN A 154 -6.33 -15.47 6.76
C ASN A 154 -5.67 -14.13 6.39
N LYS A 155 -5.84 -13.13 7.26
CA LYS A 155 -5.22 -11.80 7.16
C LYS A 155 -4.64 -11.37 8.50
N LEU A 156 -3.76 -10.39 8.46
CA LEU A 156 -3.30 -9.72 9.66
C LEU A 156 -4.42 -8.83 10.19
N ALA A 157 -4.96 -9.15 11.37
CA ALA A 157 -5.94 -8.29 12.03
C ALA A 157 -5.24 -7.04 12.58
N ASN A 158 -4.24 -7.27 13.41
CA ASN A 158 -3.34 -6.26 13.95
C ASN A 158 -2.02 -6.90 14.37
N VAL A 159 -1.00 -6.06 14.47
CA VAL A 159 0.24 -6.40 15.17
C VAL A 159 -0.02 -6.28 16.67
N VAL A 160 0.48 -7.23 17.45
CA VAL A 160 0.43 -7.20 18.92
C VAL A 160 1.69 -6.47 19.42
N LEU A 161 1.50 -5.40 20.16
CA LEU A 161 2.56 -4.50 20.63
C LEU A 161 3.03 -4.83 22.05
N PRO A 162 4.23 -4.40 22.46
CA PRO A 162 4.81 -4.76 23.76
C PRO A 162 3.97 -4.44 25.00
N GLY A 163 3.09 -3.43 24.93
CA GLY A 163 2.17 -3.08 26.02
C GLY A 163 0.90 -3.92 26.10
N GLU A 164 0.65 -4.82 25.15
CA GLU A 164 -0.54 -5.67 25.13
C GLU A 164 -0.32 -6.95 25.97
N PRO A 165 -1.34 -7.44 26.71
CA PRO A 165 -1.21 -8.60 27.60
C PRO A 165 -0.67 -9.86 26.92
N GLN A 166 -1.00 -10.06 25.64
CA GLN A 166 -0.66 -11.25 24.87
C GLN A 166 0.78 -11.23 24.36
N TYR A 167 1.40 -10.05 24.22
CA TYR A 167 2.66 -9.88 23.49
C TYR A 167 3.78 -10.79 23.99
N ALA A 168 4.05 -10.75 25.29
CA ALA A 168 5.20 -11.44 25.86
C ALA A 168 5.06 -12.97 25.71
N ALA A 169 3.85 -13.50 25.92
CA ALA A 169 3.55 -14.92 25.74
C ALA A 169 3.71 -15.35 24.28
N VAL A 170 3.15 -14.59 23.34
CA VAL A 170 3.29 -14.85 21.89
C VAL A 170 4.76 -14.82 21.46
N MET A 171 5.52 -13.84 21.94
CA MET A 171 6.95 -13.71 21.59
C MET A 171 7.82 -14.84 22.15
N ARG A 172 7.43 -15.44 23.29
CA ARG A 172 8.03 -16.68 23.82
C ARG A 172 7.56 -17.95 23.10
N GLY A 173 6.61 -17.83 22.17
CA GLY A 173 6.07 -18.95 21.41
C GLY A 173 5.05 -19.77 22.19
N GLU A 174 4.51 -19.23 23.28
CA GLU A 174 3.46 -19.86 24.08
C GLU A 174 2.11 -19.84 23.34
N ASN A 175 1.25 -20.78 23.67
CA ASN A 175 -0.12 -20.81 23.16
C ASN A 175 -0.98 -19.81 23.95
N VAL A 176 -1.56 -18.83 23.25
CA VAL A 176 -2.46 -17.83 23.84
C VAL A 176 -3.87 -18.06 23.32
N GLN A 177 -4.86 -17.96 24.21
CA GLN A 177 -6.26 -18.13 23.84
C GLN A 177 -6.64 -17.16 22.70
N PRO A 178 -7.24 -17.66 21.60
CA PRO A 178 -7.70 -16.79 20.52
C PRO A 178 -8.73 -15.77 21.00
N ASP A 179 -8.68 -14.58 20.42
CA ASP A 179 -9.69 -13.53 20.58
C ASP A 179 -10.32 -13.25 19.20
N PRO A 180 -11.49 -13.81 18.85
CA PRO A 180 -12.08 -13.66 17.52
C PRO A 180 -12.35 -12.19 17.13
N VAL A 181 -12.08 -11.84 15.88
CA VAL A 181 -12.29 -10.48 15.32
C VAL A 181 -13.67 -10.36 14.68
N ASN A 182 -14.23 -11.46 14.17
CA ASN A 182 -15.53 -11.51 13.49
C ASN A 182 -15.66 -10.46 12.38
N ALA A 183 -14.68 -10.41 11.48
CA ALA A 183 -14.67 -9.40 10.43
C ALA A 183 -15.85 -9.57 9.46
N LYS A 184 -16.38 -8.44 8.99
CA LYS A 184 -17.47 -8.41 8.01
C LYS A 184 -16.88 -8.43 6.58
N PRO A 185 -17.60 -9.00 5.60
CA PRO A 185 -17.18 -8.93 4.21
C PRO A 185 -16.95 -7.47 3.79
N ARG A 186 -15.77 -7.16 3.23
CA ARG A 186 -15.56 -5.82 2.64
C ARG A 186 -16.42 -5.69 1.40
N LYS A 187 -17.03 -4.52 1.17
CA LYS A 187 -17.63 -4.20 -0.12
C LYS A 187 -16.52 -4.18 -1.18
N SER A 188 -16.73 -4.89 -2.29
CA SER A 188 -15.87 -4.82 -3.47
C SER A 188 -15.69 -3.35 -3.86
N ALA A 189 -14.46 -2.91 -4.11
CA ALA A 189 -14.24 -1.61 -4.72
C ALA A 189 -14.86 -1.65 -6.13
N GLU A 190 -15.86 -0.81 -6.39
CA GLU A 190 -16.41 -0.65 -7.74
C GLU A 190 -15.27 -0.19 -8.66
N PRO A 191 -15.10 -0.81 -9.85
CA PRO A 191 -14.19 -0.28 -10.84
C PRO A 191 -14.62 1.15 -11.15
N ALA A 192 -13.70 2.10 -11.00
CA ALA A 192 -13.95 3.46 -11.46
C ALA A 192 -14.27 3.40 -12.96
N THR A 193 -15.52 3.66 -13.32
CA THR A 193 -15.95 3.81 -14.70
C THR A 193 -15.25 5.03 -15.28
N GLN A 194 -14.13 4.80 -15.95
CA GLN A 194 -13.63 5.77 -16.93
C GLN A 194 -14.68 5.80 -18.04
N ALA A 195 -15.44 6.89 -18.11
CA ALA A 195 -16.35 7.12 -19.24
C ALA A 195 -15.49 7.17 -20.53
N PRO A 196 -15.77 6.35 -21.55
CA PRO A 196 -15.05 6.41 -22.81
C PRO A 196 -15.34 7.75 -23.50
N ALA A 197 -14.28 8.49 -23.82
CA ALA A 197 -14.32 9.76 -24.54
C ALA A 197 -14.55 9.57 -26.06
N TRP A 198 -15.57 8.81 -26.44
CA TRP A 198 -16.01 8.68 -27.83
C TRP A 198 -17.50 9.01 -27.93
N GLY A 199 -17.76 10.31 -28.05
CA GLY A 199 -19.10 10.87 -28.16
C GLY A 199 -19.06 12.39 -28.32
N SER A 200 -18.15 12.91 -29.13
CA SER A 200 -18.14 14.31 -29.54
C SER A 200 -17.92 14.37 -31.04
N SER A 201 -18.97 14.09 -31.80
CA SER A 201 -19.05 14.49 -33.20
C SER A 201 -19.30 16.00 -33.24
N ALA A 202 -18.22 16.78 -33.26
CA ALA A 202 -18.25 18.14 -33.77
C ALA A 202 -18.29 18.05 -35.30
N THR A 203 -19.41 18.44 -35.91
CA THR A 203 -19.53 18.65 -37.35
C THR A 203 -18.65 19.82 -37.78
N PRO A 204 -17.75 19.66 -38.77
CA PRO A 204 -17.03 20.80 -39.35
C PRO A 204 -17.95 21.61 -40.27
N SER A 205 -17.91 22.93 -40.10
CA SER A 205 -18.60 23.91 -40.95
C SER A 205 -17.82 24.13 -42.25
N PRO A 206 -18.44 24.14 -43.44
CA PRO A 206 -17.76 24.51 -44.68
C PRO A 206 -17.74 26.04 -44.85
N ALA A 207 -16.59 26.58 -45.22
CA ALA A 207 -16.43 27.96 -45.68
C ALA A 207 -16.51 28.02 -47.21
N PRO A 208 -17.14 29.05 -47.81
CA PRO A 208 -16.88 29.42 -49.20
C PRO A 208 -16.13 30.75 -49.33
N ALA A 209 -15.40 30.82 -50.45
CA ALA A 209 -14.37 31.79 -50.81
C ALA A 209 -14.87 33.18 -51.21
N GLY A 210 -13.98 34.18 -51.15
CA GLY A 210 -14.13 35.51 -51.77
C GLY A 210 -12.82 36.30 -51.72
N VAL A 211 -12.40 36.83 -52.86
CA VAL A 211 -11.04 37.18 -53.30
C VAL A 211 -10.67 38.68 -53.13
N PRO A 212 -9.39 39.10 -53.33
CA PRO A 212 -8.82 40.35 -52.86
C PRO A 212 -8.83 41.50 -53.89
N TRP A 213 -8.64 42.73 -53.38
CA TRP A 213 -8.04 43.96 -53.97
C TRP A 213 -8.95 45.21 -53.89
N ALA A 214 -8.56 46.20 -53.08
CA ALA A 214 -8.53 47.64 -53.41
C ALA A 214 -8.33 48.55 -52.16
N ASN A 215 -7.52 49.60 -52.37
CA ASN A 215 -7.28 50.82 -51.57
C ASN A 215 -6.52 50.69 -50.24
N GLN A 216 -5.21 51.00 -50.19
CA GLN A 216 -4.56 52.32 -50.24
C GLN A 216 -4.95 53.28 -49.10
N GLY A 217 -4.05 53.39 -48.13
CA GLY A 217 -3.40 54.63 -47.66
C GLY A 217 -4.21 55.61 -46.81
N GLU A 218 -3.77 55.81 -45.55
CA GLU A 218 -3.47 57.12 -44.94
C GLU A 218 -2.87 56.97 -43.52
N THR A 219 -2.22 58.03 -43.03
CA THR A 219 -0.95 58.03 -42.27
C THR A 219 -1.01 58.53 -40.81
N LYS A 220 -0.10 57.99 -39.95
CA LYS A 220 0.65 58.61 -38.79
C LYS A 220 -0.12 59.05 -37.51
N PRO A 221 0.55 59.34 -36.35
CA PRO A 221 1.76 58.82 -35.66
C PRO A 221 1.51 58.41 -34.16
N PRO A 222 2.54 57.99 -33.37
CA PRO A 222 2.39 57.46 -32.01
C PRO A 222 2.80 58.42 -30.87
N GLN A 223 2.21 58.23 -29.68
CA GLN A 223 2.65 58.68 -28.34
C GLN A 223 2.11 57.62 -27.35
N GLY A 224 2.80 57.08 -26.35
CA GLY A 224 3.77 57.63 -25.42
C GLY A 224 3.27 57.24 -24.01
N ALA A 225 4.11 56.58 -23.20
CA ALA A 225 3.77 55.77 -22.02
C ALA A 225 3.36 56.52 -20.73
N VAL A 226 2.68 55.82 -19.81
CA VAL A 226 2.82 55.98 -18.34
C VAL A 226 2.59 54.62 -17.62
N PRO A 227 3.44 54.21 -16.64
CA PRO A 227 3.39 52.89 -16.00
C PRO A 227 2.58 52.82 -14.69
N ALA A 228 2.22 51.60 -14.29
CA ALA A 228 1.44 51.26 -13.10
C ALA A 228 2.26 51.34 -11.78
N PRO A 229 1.63 51.68 -10.63
CA PRO A 229 2.30 51.67 -9.33
C PRO A 229 2.33 50.26 -8.70
N GLY A 230 3.50 49.91 -8.16
CA GLY A 230 3.78 48.67 -7.40
C GLY A 230 3.38 48.73 -5.92
N PRO A 231 3.48 47.60 -5.20
CA PRO A 231 2.82 47.39 -3.91
C PRO A 231 3.58 47.98 -2.70
N ALA A 232 2.79 48.35 -1.68
CA ALA A 232 3.23 49.00 -0.46
C ALA A 232 3.39 48.02 0.71
N TRP A 233 4.64 47.67 1.06
CA TRP A 233 5.01 47.11 2.37
C TRP A 233 6.48 47.49 2.69
N LEU A 234 6.68 48.60 3.41
CA LEU A 234 7.85 48.89 4.28
C LEU A 234 7.72 50.32 4.86
N ASN A 235 7.19 50.42 6.08
CA ASN A 235 7.73 51.21 7.19
C ASN A 235 6.67 51.35 8.29
N GLY A 236 7.07 50.94 9.50
CA GLY A 236 6.30 50.99 10.74
C GLY A 236 6.85 49.97 11.72
#